data_AF-A0A964YJU1-F1
#
_entry.id   AF-A0A964YJU1-F1
#
_cell.length_a   1.000
_cell.length_b   1.000
_cell.length_c   1.000
_cell.angle_alpha   90.00
_cell.angle_beta   90.00
_cell.angle_gamma   90.00
#
_symmetry.space_group_name_H-M   'P 1'
#
loop_
_entity.id
_entity.type
_entity.pdbx_description
1 polymer ?
#
loop_
_entity_poly.entity_id
_entity_poly.type
_entity_poly.pdbx_seq_one_letter_code
_entity_poly.pdbx_strand_id
1 'polypeptide(L)'
;MKTQGYLLVLIGLFSFGVSGQVLVFQQQEPQINLENWIDMGFRHWKNPQHRKGFFKYDSLYLLSYRDSLGATISATPIFNLWAGTEQGNGGLKYQNSRGLLVTAGHKGFSCYAMIMENQAFLPDYQTQFIKSHGEFYPGTNAYNQQNGMVPGGGRTKPFKNNGLDYAFSQGGLKWGLSKQITVFGGNGNLRIGEGLRSLFWSNHNQALLLGTAVNITPHLLYIFTKGRLFDLIRKPKYANVESPYYKKGYSMNALVYSLKNLRVGVVYQTIWEGGDSLRERSLSPWFWSPIAGFDRFAKNRVSLPQWGLVGHYKPISNIVFYGEAFFRGVQKTSMSYQAGVNYASNLKGLFAFNVNLAFVRVGSCFYGDNYSLSFTTNNLPLGSLIGNGTQEILLSTKLTYRRLYLDVLMQYYTSYPSKNVLFRPTYTAEEEVIHTMGEFGFLVNPITQCTLFALCDFRQGSSSLQTLIFSLGIKTAIFPNRHVY
;
A
#
# COMPACT_ATOMS: atom_id res chain seq x y z
N MET A 1 -2.91 -34.61 -6.48
CA MET A 1 -4.32 -34.91 -6.86
C MET A 1 -5.38 -34.06 -6.17
N LYS A 2 -5.23 -33.57 -4.93
CA LYS A 2 -6.27 -32.72 -4.28
C LYS A 2 -6.32 -31.24 -4.74
N THR A 3 -5.29 -30.71 -5.39
CA THR A 3 -5.22 -29.32 -5.89
C THR A 3 -5.97 -29.07 -7.20
N GLN A 4 -6.15 -30.09 -8.04
CA GLN A 4 -6.84 -29.95 -9.34
C GLN A 4 -8.36 -29.79 -9.18
N GLY A 5 -8.97 -30.40 -8.15
CA GLY A 5 -10.41 -30.29 -7.89
C GLY A 5 -10.85 -28.89 -7.48
N TYR A 6 -10.09 -28.19 -6.63
CA TYR A 6 -10.42 -26.83 -6.21
C TYR A 6 -10.28 -25.81 -7.35
N LEU A 7 -9.28 -25.99 -8.24
CA LEU A 7 -9.09 -25.13 -9.40
C LEU A 7 -10.27 -25.24 -10.37
N LEU A 8 -10.77 -26.46 -10.63
CA LEU A 8 -11.93 -26.69 -11.49
C LEU A 8 -13.23 -26.16 -10.88
N VAL A 9 -13.42 -26.30 -9.57
CA VAL A 9 -14.60 -25.73 -8.86
C VAL A 9 -14.55 -24.20 -8.85
N LEU A 10 -13.38 -23.59 -8.62
CA LEU A 10 -13.19 -22.14 -8.71
C LEU A 10 -13.43 -21.63 -10.14
N ILE A 11 -12.83 -22.27 -11.15
CA ILE A 11 -13.07 -21.94 -12.56
C ILE A 11 -14.56 -22.08 -12.90
N GLY A 12 -15.23 -23.13 -12.43
CA GLY A 12 -16.67 -23.35 -12.59
C GLY A 12 -17.54 -22.25 -11.97
N LEU A 13 -17.18 -21.76 -10.77
CA LEU A 13 -17.88 -20.65 -10.11
C LEU A 13 -17.70 -19.30 -10.83
N PHE A 14 -16.60 -19.11 -11.57
CA PHE A 14 -16.31 -17.86 -12.30
C PHE A 14 -16.62 -17.88 -13.80
N SER A 15 -16.96 -19.03 -14.39
CA SER A 15 -17.15 -19.20 -15.84
C SER A 15 -18.59 -18.98 -16.34
N PHE A 16 -19.56 -18.73 -15.44
CA PHE A 16 -20.92 -18.35 -15.86
C PHE A 16 -21.03 -16.85 -16.14
N GLY A 17 -20.82 -16.47 -17.40
CA GLY A 17 -21.00 -15.09 -17.86
C GLY A 17 -20.57 -14.83 -19.31
N VAL A 18 -20.80 -15.77 -20.23
CA VAL A 18 -20.57 -15.55 -21.67
C VAL A 18 -21.83 -14.95 -22.30
N SER A 19 -22.01 -13.63 -22.17
CA SER A 19 -22.71 -12.73 -23.11
C SER A 19 -23.06 -11.39 -22.46
N GLY A 20 -22.56 -10.30 -23.06
CA GLY A 20 -22.95 -8.93 -22.75
C GLY A 20 -21.86 -8.08 -22.09
N GLN A 21 -21.53 -6.95 -22.73
CA GLN A 21 -20.68 -5.89 -22.19
C GLN A 21 -21.40 -5.14 -21.07
N VAL A 22 -20.75 -4.98 -19.91
CA VAL A 22 -20.97 -3.85 -18.97
C VAL A 22 -19.65 -3.60 -18.24
N LEU A 23 -19.37 -2.33 -17.99
CA LEU A 23 -18.11 -1.72 -17.56
C LEU A 23 -17.48 -2.31 -16.28
N VAL A 24 -16.15 -2.18 -16.27
CA VAL A 24 -15.12 -2.85 -15.47
C VAL A 24 -14.81 -2.04 -14.20
N PHE A 25 -14.62 -2.68 -13.05
CA PHE A 25 -14.04 -2.03 -11.86
C PHE A 25 -12.61 -1.58 -12.17
N GLN A 26 -12.37 -0.29 -11.96
CA GLN A 26 -11.08 0.34 -12.20
C GLN A 26 -10.12 -0.13 -11.09
N GLN A 27 -9.17 -1.00 -11.46
CA GLN A 27 -7.90 -1.21 -10.76
C GLN A 27 -7.34 0.18 -10.35
N GLN A 28 -6.48 0.24 -9.32
CA GLN A 28 -5.73 1.45 -8.94
C GLN A 28 -4.95 2.02 -10.14
N GLU A 29 -5.66 2.70 -11.01
CA GLU A 29 -5.12 3.61 -11.97
C GLU A 29 -4.70 4.84 -11.17
N PRO A 30 -3.60 5.48 -11.53
CA PRO A 30 -3.39 6.87 -11.16
C PRO A 30 -4.60 7.67 -11.70
N GLN A 31 -5.58 7.90 -10.82
CA GLN A 31 -6.88 8.40 -11.21
C GLN A 31 -6.87 9.93 -11.27
N ILE A 32 -7.23 10.47 -12.43
CA ILE A 32 -7.37 11.91 -12.72
C ILE A 32 -8.54 12.59 -11.95
N ASN A 33 -9.30 11.85 -11.14
CA ASN A 33 -10.46 12.37 -10.40
C ASN A 33 -10.57 11.67 -9.04
N LEU A 34 -9.77 12.09 -8.06
CA LEU A 34 -10.11 11.94 -6.66
C LEU A 34 -11.13 13.02 -6.30
N GLU A 35 -12.41 12.70 -6.13
CA GLU A 35 -13.36 13.65 -5.49
C GLU A 35 -13.03 13.86 -4.00
N ASN A 36 -12.32 12.91 -3.38
CA ASN A 36 -11.92 12.95 -1.97
C ASN A 36 -10.41 12.79 -1.85
N TRP A 37 -9.76 13.65 -1.06
CA TRP A 37 -8.30 13.65 -0.84
C TRP A 37 -7.82 12.43 -0.05
N ILE A 38 -8.70 11.84 0.74
CA ILE A 38 -8.46 10.62 1.50
C ILE A 38 -9.00 9.44 0.69
N ASP A 39 -8.09 8.64 0.15
CA ASP A 39 -8.42 7.34 -0.41
C ASP A 39 -7.99 6.25 0.57
N MET A 40 -8.97 5.51 1.08
CA MET A 40 -8.73 4.32 1.89
C MET A 40 -8.55 3.06 1.03
N GLY A 41 -8.52 3.21 -0.31
CA GLY A 41 -8.36 2.12 -1.27
C GLY A 41 -9.67 1.50 -1.75
N PHE A 42 -10.84 2.05 -1.39
CA PHE A 42 -12.14 1.45 -1.70
C PHE A 42 -13.13 2.50 -2.22
N ARG A 43 -13.70 2.25 -3.39
CA ARG A 43 -14.78 3.06 -3.99
C ARG A 43 -15.98 2.19 -4.29
N HIS A 44 -17.16 2.73 -3.99
CA HIS A 44 -18.43 2.18 -4.45
C HIS A 44 -18.53 2.37 -5.96
N TRP A 45 -18.94 1.35 -6.70
CA TRP A 45 -19.24 1.50 -8.13
C TRP A 45 -20.45 2.42 -8.29
N LYS A 46 -20.31 3.51 -9.04
CA LYS A 46 -21.33 4.56 -9.12
C LYS A 46 -22.59 4.17 -9.91
N ASN A 47 -22.63 3.03 -10.63
CA ASN A 47 -23.78 2.63 -11.46
C ASN A 47 -24.02 1.11 -11.54
N PRO A 48 -24.67 0.47 -10.55
CA PRO A 48 -25.13 -0.91 -10.73
C PRO A 48 -26.14 -0.95 -11.90
N GLN A 49 -25.85 -1.71 -12.96
CA GLN A 49 -26.83 -1.94 -14.00
C GLN A 49 -27.85 -2.96 -13.50
N HIS A 50 -29.07 -2.49 -13.25
CA HIS A 50 -30.20 -3.35 -12.92
C HIS A 50 -30.51 -4.30 -14.09
N ARG A 51 -30.39 -5.61 -13.87
CA ARG A 51 -31.13 -6.61 -14.66
C ARG A 51 -32.34 -7.09 -13.86
N LYS A 52 -33.47 -7.25 -14.55
CA LYS A 52 -34.67 -7.89 -13.99
C LYS A 52 -34.41 -9.41 -13.90
N GLY A 53 -34.31 -9.92 -12.68
CA GLY A 53 -34.20 -11.35 -12.37
C GLY A 53 -34.76 -11.63 -10.98
N PHE A 54 -35.08 -12.90 -10.70
CA PHE A 54 -35.79 -13.36 -9.49
C PHE A 54 -35.03 -13.13 -8.17
N PHE A 55 -33.72 -12.88 -8.22
CA PHE A 55 -32.92 -12.44 -7.08
C PHE A 55 -32.28 -11.08 -7.38
N LYS A 56 -32.58 -10.07 -6.54
CA LYS A 56 -31.90 -8.76 -6.56
C LYS A 56 -30.54 -8.90 -5.85
N TYR A 57 -29.61 -9.65 -6.44
CA TYR A 57 -28.20 -9.56 -6.04
C TYR A 57 -27.60 -8.27 -6.60
N ASP A 58 -26.85 -7.54 -5.78
CA ASP A 58 -26.04 -6.41 -6.25
C ASP A 58 -24.92 -7.01 -7.11
N SER A 59 -24.92 -6.70 -8.41
CA SER A 59 -24.19 -7.42 -9.48
C SER A 59 -22.66 -7.24 -9.46
N LEU A 60 -22.08 -6.94 -8.30
CA LEU A 60 -20.66 -6.60 -8.09
C LEU A 60 -19.98 -7.49 -7.04
N TYR A 61 -20.75 -8.17 -6.19
CA TYR A 61 -20.22 -9.03 -5.13
C TYR A 61 -20.88 -10.41 -5.19
N LEU A 62 -20.09 -11.47 -5.03
CA LEU A 62 -20.56 -12.85 -5.20
C LEU A 62 -21.68 -13.19 -4.20
N LEU A 63 -21.58 -12.65 -2.99
CA LEU A 63 -22.59 -12.70 -1.95
C LEU A 63 -22.90 -11.26 -1.53
N SER A 64 -24.13 -10.81 -1.72
CA SER A 64 -24.58 -9.49 -1.26
C SER A 64 -25.99 -9.58 -0.66
N TYR A 65 -26.19 -8.86 0.45
CA TYR A 65 -27.47 -8.72 1.12
C TYR A 65 -27.74 -7.25 1.43
N ARG A 66 -28.99 -6.84 1.24
CA ARG A 66 -29.49 -5.51 1.60
C ARG A 66 -30.78 -5.68 2.40
N ASP A 67 -30.84 -5.09 3.59
CA ASP A 67 -32.04 -5.13 4.43
C ASP A 67 -33.09 -4.09 3.99
N SER A 68 -34.24 -4.07 4.66
CA SER A 68 -35.33 -3.11 4.41
C SER A 68 -34.97 -1.66 4.76
N LEU A 69 -33.96 -1.46 5.61
CA LEU A 69 -33.47 -0.14 6.03
C LEU A 69 -32.39 0.40 5.07
N GLY A 70 -31.93 -0.40 4.11
CA GLY A 70 -30.89 -0.06 3.15
C GLY A 70 -29.46 -0.25 3.67
N ALA A 71 -29.27 -0.98 4.77
CA ALA A 71 -27.95 -1.47 5.17
C ALA A 71 -27.51 -2.58 4.20
N THR A 72 -26.25 -2.56 3.80
CA THR A 72 -25.66 -3.52 2.87
C THR A 72 -24.52 -4.26 3.51
N ILE A 73 -24.43 -5.56 3.24
CA ILE A 73 -23.25 -6.38 3.49
C ILE A 73 -22.94 -7.21 2.25
N SER A 74 -21.67 -7.28 1.89
CA SER A 74 -21.20 -8.05 0.76
C SER A 74 -19.93 -8.81 1.11
N ALA A 75 -19.77 -10.00 0.54
CA ALA A 75 -18.60 -10.85 0.71
C ALA A 75 -18.15 -11.38 -0.66
N THR A 76 -16.85 -11.25 -0.94
CA THR A 76 -16.24 -11.74 -2.17
C THR A 76 -14.95 -12.48 -1.85
N PRO A 77 -14.78 -13.73 -2.33
CA PRO A 77 -13.51 -14.43 -2.22
C PRO A 77 -12.45 -13.71 -3.06
N ILE A 78 -11.25 -13.61 -2.52
CA ILE A 78 -10.12 -12.91 -3.13
C ILE A 78 -8.93 -13.86 -3.19
N PHE A 79 -8.16 -13.79 -4.27
CA PHE A 79 -7.00 -14.67 -4.45
C PHE A 79 -5.99 -14.09 -5.43
N ASN A 80 -4.76 -14.56 -5.33
CA ASN A 80 -3.69 -14.35 -6.30
C ASN A 80 -2.88 -15.65 -6.39
N LEU A 81 -3.04 -16.35 -7.50
CA LEU A 81 -2.40 -17.63 -7.77
C LEU A 81 -1.52 -17.47 -9.00
N TRP A 82 -0.21 -17.67 -8.87
CA TRP A 82 0.68 -17.71 -10.02
C TRP A 82 1.79 -18.72 -9.80
N ALA A 83 2.32 -19.24 -10.90
CA ALA A 83 3.47 -20.12 -10.91
C ALA A 83 4.36 -19.79 -12.11
N GLY A 84 5.67 -19.96 -11.93
CA GLY A 84 6.65 -19.58 -12.93
C GLY A 84 8.04 -20.11 -12.61
N THR A 85 8.99 -19.75 -13.47
CA THR A 85 10.39 -20.16 -13.36
C THR A 85 11.29 -18.95 -13.46
N GLU A 86 12.32 -18.94 -12.64
CA GLU A 86 13.40 -17.95 -12.67
C GLU A 86 14.53 -18.49 -13.55
N GLN A 87 14.95 -17.74 -14.56
CA GLN A 87 16.01 -18.15 -15.46
C GLN A 87 17.34 -18.24 -14.71
N GLY A 88 18.06 -19.34 -14.88
CA GLY A 88 19.36 -19.56 -14.22
C GLY A 88 19.26 -20.01 -12.76
N ASN A 89 18.06 -20.08 -12.18
CA ASN A 89 17.82 -20.61 -10.84
C ASN A 89 16.89 -21.83 -10.90
N GLY A 90 17.28 -22.92 -10.25
CA GLY A 90 16.48 -24.14 -10.21
C GLY A 90 15.22 -23.97 -9.34
N GLY A 91 14.11 -24.54 -9.79
CA GLY A 91 12.91 -24.72 -8.97
C GLY A 91 11.72 -23.82 -9.33
N LEU A 92 10.54 -24.27 -8.92
CA LEU A 92 9.28 -23.60 -9.18
C LEU A 92 9.10 -22.40 -8.24
N LYS A 93 8.89 -21.22 -8.82
CA LYS A 93 8.43 -20.03 -8.08
C LYS A 93 6.91 -19.97 -8.16
N TYR A 94 6.26 -19.62 -7.07
CA TYR A 94 4.80 -19.50 -7.06
C TYR A 94 4.32 -18.67 -5.89
N GLN A 95 3.08 -18.22 -5.99
CA GLN A 95 2.33 -17.63 -4.90
C GLN A 95 0.94 -18.23 -4.88
N ASN A 96 0.50 -18.63 -3.69
CA ASN A 96 -0.84 -19.11 -3.42
C ASN A 96 -1.47 -18.24 -2.35
N SER A 97 -2.04 -17.10 -2.75
CA SER A 97 -2.79 -16.22 -1.85
C SER A 97 -4.29 -16.48 -1.96
N ARG A 98 -4.96 -16.59 -0.82
CA ARG A 98 -6.41 -16.78 -0.74
C ARG A 98 -6.99 -16.07 0.46
N GLY A 99 -8.21 -15.61 0.34
CA GLY A 99 -8.82 -14.78 1.36
C GLY A 99 -10.27 -14.41 1.09
N LEU A 100 -10.76 -13.52 1.94
CA LEU A 100 -12.12 -12.99 1.90
C LEU A 100 -12.08 -11.48 2.08
N LEU A 101 -12.81 -10.77 1.22
CA LEU A 101 -13.14 -9.37 1.40
C LEU A 101 -14.61 -9.26 1.80
N VAL A 102 -14.87 -8.65 2.94
CA VAL A 102 -16.20 -8.28 3.41
C VAL A 102 -16.32 -6.76 3.38
N THR A 103 -17.39 -6.24 2.81
CA THR A 103 -17.74 -4.82 2.83
C THR A 103 -19.11 -4.66 3.45
N ALA A 104 -19.30 -3.56 4.19
CA ALA A 104 -20.60 -3.22 4.74
C ALA A 104 -20.80 -1.71 4.77
N GLY A 105 -22.05 -1.27 4.85
CA GLY A 105 -22.36 0.15 4.89
C GLY A 105 -23.83 0.46 5.10
N HIS A 106 -24.08 1.65 5.64
CA HIS A 106 -25.41 2.20 5.86
C HIS A 106 -25.30 3.71 6.11
N LYS A 107 -26.15 4.53 5.48
CA LYS A 107 -26.32 5.98 5.76
C LYS A 107 -25.03 6.74 6.12
N GLY A 108 -24.11 6.88 5.17
CA GLY A 108 -22.86 7.65 5.36
C GLY A 108 -21.76 6.91 6.15
N PHE A 109 -22.07 5.74 6.71
CA PHE A 109 -21.09 4.78 7.22
C PHE A 109 -20.73 3.74 6.16
N SER A 110 -19.45 3.42 6.05
CA SER A 110 -18.93 2.33 5.22
C SER A 110 -17.74 1.70 5.92
N CYS A 111 -17.65 0.37 5.90
CA CYS A 111 -16.48 -0.35 6.39
C CYS A 111 -16.13 -1.54 5.50
N TYR A 112 -14.94 -2.07 5.71
CA TYR A 112 -14.49 -3.30 5.09
C TYR A 112 -13.54 -4.04 6.02
N ALA A 113 -13.46 -5.35 5.79
CA ALA A 113 -12.46 -6.22 6.38
C ALA A 113 -11.98 -7.20 5.31
N MET A 114 -10.67 -7.37 5.23
CA MET A 114 -9.99 -8.26 4.33
C MET A 114 -9.08 -9.16 5.17
N ILE A 115 -9.13 -10.46 4.92
CA ILE A 115 -8.21 -11.43 5.52
C ILE A 115 -7.61 -12.25 4.38
N MET A 116 -6.30 -12.42 4.41
CA MET A 116 -5.56 -13.22 3.44
C MET A 116 -4.54 -14.10 4.13
N GLU A 117 -4.38 -15.31 3.61
CA GLU A 117 -3.25 -16.19 3.87
C GLU A 117 -2.51 -16.46 2.56
N ASN A 118 -1.22 -16.77 2.67
CA ASN A 118 -0.31 -16.89 1.56
C ASN A 118 0.79 -17.91 1.82
N GLN A 119 1.04 -18.76 0.82
CA GLN A 119 2.25 -19.56 0.72
C GLN A 119 2.98 -19.21 -0.59
N ALA A 120 4.24 -18.78 -0.49
CA ALA A 120 4.99 -18.32 -1.64
C ALA A 120 6.42 -18.86 -1.68
N PHE A 121 6.88 -19.16 -2.90
CA PHE A 121 8.28 -19.32 -3.27
C PHE A 121 8.62 -18.19 -4.22
N LEU A 122 9.24 -17.15 -3.69
CA LEU A 122 9.53 -15.91 -4.42
C LEU A 122 10.92 -15.96 -5.07
N PRO A 123 11.17 -15.11 -6.06
CA PRO A 123 12.52 -14.84 -6.56
C PRO A 123 13.49 -14.45 -5.45
N ASP A 124 14.78 -14.66 -5.69
CA ASP A 124 15.79 -14.52 -4.65
C ASP A 124 15.93 -13.07 -4.19
N TYR A 125 15.88 -12.09 -5.11
CA TYR A 125 15.94 -10.67 -4.77
C TYR A 125 14.78 -10.25 -3.82
N GLN A 126 13.56 -10.70 -4.08
CA GLN A 126 12.40 -10.42 -3.22
C GLN A 126 12.58 -11.08 -1.86
N THR A 127 13.04 -12.33 -1.85
CA THR A 127 13.26 -13.10 -0.63
C THR A 127 14.34 -12.44 0.25
N GLN A 128 15.42 -11.95 -0.35
CA GLN A 128 16.48 -11.22 0.35
C GLN A 128 15.96 -9.92 0.96
N PHE A 129 15.24 -9.11 0.19
CA PHE A 129 14.60 -7.89 0.71
C PHE A 129 13.65 -8.21 1.87
N ILE A 130 12.76 -9.18 1.72
CA ILE A 130 11.78 -9.53 2.76
C ILE A 130 12.48 -9.98 4.04
N LYS A 131 13.53 -10.80 3.93
CA LYS A 131 14.31 -11.27 5.08
C LYS A 131 15.14 -10.16 5.73
N SER A 132 15.65 -9.18 4.96
CA SER A 132 16.42 -8.06 5.49
C SER A 132 15.59 -7.09 6.35
N HIS A 133 14.27 -7.11 6.18
CA HIS A 133 13.28 -6.38 6.98
C HIS A 133 12.57 -7.27 8.02
N GLY A 134 13.13 -8.45 8.29
CA GLY A 134 12.63 -9.41 9.28
C GLY A 134 12.62 -8.90 10.72
N GLU A 135 12.16 -9.76 11.61
CA GLU A 135 11.90 -9.47 13.02
C GLU A 135 13.15 -9.65 13.89
N PHE A 136 13.40 -8.71 14.79
CA PHE A 136 14.54 -8.72 15.71
C PHE A 136 14.16 -9.35 17.06
N TYR A 137 14.84 -10.42 17.44
CA TYR A 137 14.70 -11.10 18.73
C TYR A 137 15.90 -10.81 19.64
N PRO A 138 15.67 -10.59 20.95
CA PRO A 138 16.76 -10.43 21.90
C PRO A 138 17.57 -11.73 22.00
N GLY A 139 18.87 -11.66 21.70
CA GLY A 139 19.85 -12.71 22.01
C GLY A 139 20.70 -12.34 23.22
N THR A 140 21.70 -13.17 23.53
CA THR A 140 22.58 -12.98 24.71
C THR A 140 23.31 -11.64 24.71
N ASN A 141 23.83 -11.21 23.54
CA ASN A 141 24.66 -10.00 23.41
C ASN A 141 24.12 -8.99 22.37
N ALA A 142 23.18 -9.39 21.52
CA ALA A 142 22.66 -8.56 20.43
C ALA A 142 21.29 -9.07 19.98
N TYR A 143 20.61 -8.28 19.14
CA TYR A 143 19.41 -8.75 18.45
C TYR A 143 19.75 -9.67 17.29
N ASN A 144 19.07 -10.80 17.19
CA ASN A 144 19.13 -11.72 16.06
C ASN A 144 17.89 -11.53 15.18
N GLN A 145 18.09 -11.46 13.86
CA GLN A 145 16.97 -11.24 12.95
C GLN A 145 16.50 -12.56 12.33
N GLN A 146 15.21 -12.85 12.50
CA GLN A 146 14.53 -14.01 11.95
C GLN A 146 13.18 -13.61 11.35
N ASN A 147 12.52 -14.53 10.65
CA ASN A 147 11.34 -14.20 9.84
C ASN A 147 11.65 -13.09 8.80
N GLY A 148 10.64 -12.69 8.04
CA GLY A 148 10.69 -11.58 7.10
C GLY A 148 9.47 -10.68 7.26
N MET A 149 9.50 -9.52 6.62
CA MET A 149 8.33 -8.65 6.48
C MET A 149 8.02 -8.44 5.00
N VAL A 150 6.83 -8.85 4.56
CA VAL A 150 6.36 -8.59 3.19
C VAL A 150 5.72 -7.19 3.13
N PRO A 151 6.23 -6.26 2.32
CA PRO A 151 5.60 -4.95 2.10
C PRO A 151 4.14 -5.06 1.67
N GLY A 152 3.23 -4.39 2.39
CA GLY A 152 1.79 -4.48 2.15
C GLY A 152 1.17 -5.84 2.45
N GLY A 153 1.97 -6.83 2.86
CA GLY A 153 1.58 -8.14 3.35
C GLY A 153 1.77 -8.23 4.85
N GLY A 154 2.42 -9.28 5.34
CA GLY A 154 2.60 -9.49 6.78
C GLY A 154 3.96 -10.06 7.13
N ARG A 155 4.16 -10.23 8.43
CA ARG A 155 5.29 -11.00 8.97
C ARG A 155 5.23 -12.43 8.46
N THR A 156 6.37 -12.95 8.01
CA THR A 156 6.47 -14.32 7.50
C THR A 156 6.84 -15.33 8.57
N LYS A 157 6.62 -16.59 8.25
CA LYS A 157 7.20 -17.78 8.88
C LYS A 157 7.93 -18.58 7.79
N PRO A 158 8.97 -19.35 8.15
CA PRO A 158 9.60 -20.28 7.23
C PRO A 158 8.58 -21.29 6.70
N PHE A 159 8.59 -21.55 5.39
CA PHE A 159 7.77 -22.56 4.75
C PHE A 159 8.63 -23.50 3.91
N LYS A 160 8.67 -24.78 4.32
CA LYS A 160 9.59 -25.77 3.74
C LYS A 160 11.03 -25.21 3.79
N ASN A 161 11.80 -25.36 2.70
CA ASN A 161 13.20 -24.91 2.66
C ASN A 161 13.30 -23.38 2.56
N ASN A 162 12.91 -22.81 1.41
CA ASN A 162 13.10 -21.38 1.09
C ASN A 162 11.79 -20.62 0.89
N GLY A 163 10.64 -21.24 1.17
CA GLY A 163 9.34 -20.59 1.03
C GLY A 163 9.01 -19.66 2.21
N LEU A 164 8.01 -18.82 1.98
CA LEU A 164 7.46 -17.88 2.95
C LEU A 164 5.97 -18.21 3.14
N ASP A 165 5.57 -18.41 4.39
CA ASP A 165 4.17 -18.49 4.80
C ASP A 165 3.81 -17.23 5.57
N TYR A 166 2.76 -16.53 5.17
CA TYR A 166 2.33 -15.31 5.83
C TYR A 166 0.83 -15.09 5.68
N ALA A 167 0.25 -14.44 6.67
CA ALA A 167 -1.12 -13.97 6.64
C ALA A 167 -1.16 -12.50 7.01
N PHE A 168 -2.14 -11.80 6.47
CA PHE A 168 -2.36 -10.40 6.80
C PHE A 168 -3.85 -10.07 6.71
N SER A 169 -4.22 -9.01 7.43
CA SER A 169 -5.58 -8.51 7.44
C SER A 169 -5.57 -7.00 7.33
N GLN A 170 -6.48 -6.46 6.53
CA GLN A 170 -6.70 -5.03 6.44
C GLN A 170 -8.18 -4.75 6.68
N GLY A 171 -8.47 -3.75 7.49
CA GLY A 171 -9.82 -3.29 7.71
C GLY A 171 -9.83 -1.78 7.83
N GLY A 172 -10.97 -1.20 7.50
CA GLY A 172 -11.15 0.23 7.61
C GLY A 172 -12.61 0.62 7.67
N LEU A 173 -12.85 1.81 8.17
CA LEU A 173 -14.16 2.42 8.28
C LEU A 173 -14.11 3.90 7.91
N LYS A 174 -15.24 4.39 7.40
CA LYS A 174 -15.56 5.79 7.16
C LYS A 174 -16.92 6.06 7.75
N TRP A 175 -17.08 7.19 8.41
CA TRP A 175 -18.36 7.67 8.88
C TRP A 175 -18.49 9.16 8.65
N GLY A 176 -19.33 9.54 7.69
CA GLY A 176 -19.78 10.93 7.53
C GLY A 176 -20.78 11.27 8.64
N LEU A 177 -20.30 11.85 9.74
CA LEU A 177 -21.16 12.31 10.85
C LEU A 177 -22.01 13.52 10.42
N SER A 178 -21.46 14.36 9.55
CA SER A 178 -22.16 15.48 8.94
C SER A 178 -21.60 15.78 7.54
N LYS A 179 -22.13 16.80 6.85
CA LYS A 179 -21.55 17.28 5.58
C LYS A 179 -20.12 17.82 5.76
N GLN A 180 -19.77 18.24 6.98
CA GLN A 180 -18.47 18.84 7.30
C GLN A 180 -17.51 17.85 7.94
N ILE A 181 -18.00 16.88 8.71
CA ILE A 181 -17.16 16.02 9.55
C ILE A 181 -17.25 14.57 9.08
N THR A 182 -16.10 14.00 8.78
CA THR A 182 -15.94 12.58 8.49
C THR A 182 -14.90 11.98 9.42
N VAL A 183 -15.28 10.92 10.15
CA VAL A 183 -14.35 10.10 10.92
C VAL A 183 -13.94 8.91 10.06
N PHE A 184 -12.68 8.52 10.13
CA PHE A 184 -12.16 7.34 9.44
C PHE A 184 -11.13 6.63 10.31
N GLY A 185 -10.93 5.34 10.07
CA GLY A 185 -9.93 4.58 10.80
C GLY A 185 -9.77 3.18 10.25
N GLY A 186 -8.82 2.44 10.82
CA GLY A 186 -8.44 1.11 10.35
C GLY A 186 -6.95 0.99 10.12
N ASN A 187 -6.53 -0.13 9.54
CA ASN A 187 -5.13 -0.38 9.17
C ASN A 187 -4.92 -0.50 7.66
N GLY A 188 -5.92 -0.07 6.87
CA GLY A 188 -5.78 0.17 5.45
C GLY A 188 -4.85 1.33 5.12
N ASN A 189 -4.49 1.43 3.84
CA ASN A 189 -3.67 2.53 3.37
C ASN A 189 -4.43 3.87 3.48
N LEU A 190 -3.73 4.92 3.92
CA LEU A 190 -4.21 6.29 3.92
C LEU A 190 -3.44 7.07 2.84
N ARG A 191 -4.05 7.30 1.68
CA ARG A 191 -3.39 8.06 0.62
C ARG A 191 -3.79 9.53 0.69
N ILE A 192 -2.78 10.39 0.71
CA ILE A 192 -2.89 11.85 0.58
C ILE A 192 -1.95 12.25 -0.55
N GLY A 193 -2.51 12.76 -1.66
CA GLY A 193 -1.77 13.06 -2.88
C GLY A 193 -1.95 11.99 -3.98
N GLU A 194 -1.51 12.32 -5.19
CA GLU A 194 -1.83 11.54 -6.41
C GLU A 194 -0.62 10.79 -7.00
N GLY A 195 0.55 10.87 -6.35
CA GLY A 195 1.79 10.30 -6.88
C GLY A 195 1.87 8.77 -6.85
N LEU A 196 2.63 8.17 -7.79
CA LEU A 196 2.82 6.71 -7.86
C LEU A 196 3.35 6.13 -6.56
N ARG A 197 4.32 6.82 -5.96
CA ARG A 197 4.82 6.60 -4.60
C ARG A 197 4.37 7.79 -3.74
N SER A 198 4.46 7.63 -2.42
CA SER A 198 4.48 8.76 -1.49
C SER A 198 5.69 8.63 -0.58
N LEU A 199 6.31 9.76 -0.27
CA LEU A 199 7.46 9.93 0.59
C LEU A 199 7.10 9.80 2.05
N PHE A 200 5.89 10.19 2.46
CA PHE A 200 5.55 10.25 3.88
C PHE A 200 4.58 9.15 4.31
N TRP A 201 3.74 8.65 3.39
CA TRP A 201 2.86 7.51 3.63
C TRP A 201 2.52 6.74 2.35
N SER A 202 3.21 5.63 2.11
CA SER A 202 3.03 4.75 0.96
C SER A 202 2.08 3.58 1.24
N ASN A 203 1.78 2.80 0.20
CA ASN A 203 0.74 1.76 0.18
C ASN A 203 1.10 0.43 0.85
N HIS A 204 2.34 0.26 1.28
CA HIS A 204 2.80 -0.95 1.97
C HIS A 204 2.58 -0.90 3.49
N ASN A 205 2.15 0.24 4.03
CA ASN A 205 1.95 0.42 5.46
C ASN A 205 0.64 -0.24 5.93
N GLN A 206 0.74 -1.02 7.02
CA GLN A 206 -0.40 -1.64 7.69
C GLN A 206 -0.47 -1.22 9.16
N ALA A 207 -0.53 0.08 9.38
CA ALA A 207 -0.58 0.66 10.72
C ALA A 207 -2.01 1.05 11.10
N LEU A 208 -2.38 0.82 12.36
CA LEU A 208 -3.70 1.21 12.86
C LEU A 208 -3.76 2.73 13.01
N LEU A 209 -4.66 3.34 12.25
CA LEU A 209 -4.94 4.78 12.22
C LEU A 209 -6.37 5.07 12.66
N LEU A 210 -6.56 6.24 13.25
CA LEU A 210 -7.84 6.89 13.50
C LEU A 210 -7.69 8.35 13.13
N GLY A 211 -8.62 8.89 12.36
CA GLY A 211 -8.56 10.27 11.90
C GLY A 211 -9.91 10.91 11.70
N THR A 212 -9.87 12.23 11.55
CA THR A 212 -11.03 13.05 11.23
C THR A 212 -10.66 14.02 10.13
N ALA A 213 -11.59 14.17 9.19
CA ALA A 213 -11.58 15.15 8.12
C ALA A 213 -12.69 16.17 8.38
N VAL A 214 -12.33 17.45 8.44
CA VAL A 214 -13.20 18.59 8.70
C VAL A 214 -13.16 19.56 7.54
N ASN A 215 -14.26 19.69 6.80
CA ASN A 215 -14.42 20.72 5.79
C ASN A 215 -14.71 22.06 6.50
N ILE A 216 -13.67 22.90 6.61
CA ILE A 216 -13.78 24.26 7.19
C ILE A 216 -14.58 25.15 6.23
N THR A 217 -14.26 25.06 4.94
CA THR A 217 -15.00 25.71 3.85
C THR A 217 -15.15 24.70 2.70
N PRO A 218 -15.93 25.00 1.64
CA PRO A 218 -16.01 24.13 0.46
C PRO A 218 -14.66 23.89 -0.23
N HIS A 219 -13.69 24.78 -0.01
CA HIS A 219 -12.35 24.71 -0.60
C HIS A 219 -11.27 24.29 0.40
N LEU A 220 -11.53 24.37 1.71
CA LEU A 220 -10.54 24.15 2.75
C LEU A 220 -10.91 22.94 3.61
N LEU A 221 -10.07 21.91 3.53
CA LEU A 221 -10.19 20.66 4.26
C LEU A 221 -9.05 20.56 5.29
N TYR A 222 -9.39 20.26 6.53
CA TYR A 222 -8.43 19.91 7.57
C TYR A 222 -8.52 18.43 7.90
N ILE A 223 -7.39 17.75 7.93
CA ILE A 223 -7.28 16.33 8.27
C ILE A 223 -6.34 16.21 9.45
N PHE A 224 -6.74 15.48 10.48
CA PHE A 224 -5.82 15.03 11.52
C PHE A 224 -5.98 13.54 11.76
N THR A 225 -4.86 12.86 11.97
CA THR A 225 -4.80 11.42 12.21
C THR A 225 -3.87 11.11 13.35
N LYS A 226 -4.23 10.08 14.10
CA LYS A 226 -3.44 9.47 15.16
C LYS A 226 -3.29 7.99 14.83
N GLY A 227 -2.11 7.45 15.10
CA GLY A 227 -1.79 6.09 14.75
C GLY A 227 -0.95 5.41 15.80
N ARG A 228 -1.02 4.07 15.80
CA ARG A 228 -0.09 3.22 16.53
C ARG A 228 0.79 2.49 15.53
N LEU A 229 2.07 2.86 15.52
CA LEU A 229 3.10 2.16 14.77
C LEU A 229 3.78 1.15 15.69
N PHE A 230 4.32 0.10 15.11
CA PHE A 230 5.24 -0.79 15.80
C PHE A 230 6.27 -1.29 14.80
N ASP A 231 7.50 -1.38 15.25
CA ASP A 231 8.56 -2.07 14.52
C ASP A 231 8.69 -3.47 15.09
N LEU A 232 9.07 -4.43 14.26
CA LEU A 232 9.17 -5.85 14.62
C LEU A 232 10.45 -6.10 15.41
N ILE A 233 10.63 -5.37 16.51
CA ILE A 233 11.72 -5.52 17.46
C ILE A 233 11.08 -6.03 18.75
N ARG A 234 11.50 -7.19 19.24
CA ARG A 234 10.96 -7.79 20.46
C ARG A 234 11.61 -7.17 21.69
N LYS A 235 10.88 -7.00 22.79
CA LYS A 235 11.48 -6.53 24.04
C LYS A 235 12.28 -7.64 24.74
N PRO A 236 13.45 -7.36 25.33
CA PRO A 236 14.23 -8.36 26.07
C PRO A 236 13.52 -8.90 27.31
N LYS A 237 12.76 -8.05 28.02
CA LYS A 237 12.03 -8.42 29.24
C LYS A 237 10.53 -8.44 28.99
N TYR A 238 9.90 -9.59 29.25
CA TYR A 238 8.47 -9.79 29.04
C TYR A 238 7.95 -10.92 29.94
N ALA A 239 6.68 -10.85 30.33
CA ALA A 239 6.04 -11.84 31.22
C ALA A 239 5.15 -12.85 30.45
N ASN A 240 4.90 -12.61 29.16
CA ASN A 240 4.04 -13.43 28.33
C ASN A 240 4.83 -14.54 27.63
N VAL A 241 4.13 -15.48 26.98
CA VAL A 241 4.75 -16.52 26.14
C VAL A 241 5.54 -15.90 24.98
N GLU A 242 5.12 -14.74 24.48
CA GLU A 242 5.79 -14.03 23.40
C GLU A 242 6.04 -12.57 23.77
N SER A 243 7.22 -12.07 23.45
CA SER A 243 7.63 -10.71 23.79
C SER A 243 6.86 -9.66 22.98
N PRO A 244 6.34 -8.57 23.58
CA PRO A 244 5.69 -7.52 22.80
C PRO A 244 6.70 -6.73 21.96
N TYR A 245 6.20 -6.08 20.91
CA TYR A 245 6.98 -5.17 20.07
C TYR A 245 7.14 -3.78 20.68
N TYR A 246 8.14 -3.03 20.21
CA TYR A 246 8.23 -1.59 20.46
C TYR A 246 7.13 -0.88 19.70
N LYS A 247 6.45 0.04 20.39
CA LYS A 247 5.33 0.80 19.84
C LYS A 247 5.71 2.27 19.83
N LYS A 248 5.19 2.99 18.83
CA LYS A 248 5.33 4.43 18.68
C LYS A 248 3.98 5.04 18.38
N GLY A 249 3.76 6.27 18.84
CA GLY A 249 2.63 7.08 18.40
C GLY A 249 2.96 7.75 17.06
N TYR A 250 1.99 7.76 16.16
CA TYR A 250 2.04 8.54 14.92
C TYR A 250 0.99 9.63 14.97
N SER A 251 1.35 10.85 14.57
CA SER A 251 0.42 11.94 14.41
C SER A 251 0.68 12.62 13.09
N MET A 252 -0.38 12.89 12.31
CA MET A 252 -0.29 13.69 11.10
C MET A 252 -1.44 14.68 11.05
N ASN A 253 -1.13 15.88 10.59
CA ASN A 253 -2.08 16.93 10.31
C ASN A 253 -1.86 17.39 8.87
N ALA A 254 -2.93 17.64 8.14
CA ALA A 254 -2.88 18.18 6.79
C ALA A 254 -3.91 19.28 6.63
N LEU A 255 -3.49 20.41 6.08
CA LEU A 255 -4.39 21.48 5.64
C LEU A 255 -4.37 21.52 4.13
N VAL A 256 -5.55 21.41 3.53
CA VAL A 256 -5.73 21.11 2.13
C VAL A 256 -6.64 22.16 1.50
N TYR A 257 -6.16 22.82 0.45
CA TYR A 257 -6.90 23.78 -0.34
C TYR A 257 -7.18 23.25 -1.75
N SER A 258 -8.45 23.27 -2.16
CA SER A 258 -8.92 22.65 -3.40
C SER A 258 -9.72 23.60 -4.27
N LEU A 259 -9.23 23.81 -5.49
CA LEU A 259 -9.91 24.47 -6.60
C LEU A 259 -10.24 23.43 -7.70
N LYS A 260 -10.87 23.87 -8.78
CA LYS A 260 -11.28 23.00 -9.90
C LYS A 260 -10.12 22.22 -10.53
N ASN A 261 -9.00 22.90 -10.78
CA ASN A 261 -7.84 22.35 -11.48
C ASN A 261 -6.57 22.28 -10.62
N LEU A 262 -6.62 22.82 -9.40
CA LEU A 262 -5.47 22.94 -8.51
C LEU A 262 -5.83 22.45 -7.14
N ARG A 263 -4.93 21.68 -6.55
CA ARG A 263 -5.06 21.18 -5.20
C ARG A 263 -3.70 21.22 -4.54
N VAL A 264 -3.61 21.91 -3.42
CA VAL A 264 -2.37 22.04 -2.65
C VAL A 264 -2.64 21.78 -1.19
N GLY A 265 -1.70 21.17 -0.49
CA GLY A 265 -1.82 20.90 0.92
C GLY A 265 -0.49 21.00 1.63
N VAL A 266 -0.54 21.38 2.90
CA VAL A 266 0.58 21.34 3.82
C VAL A 266 0.37 20.14 4.73
N VAL A 267 1.37 19.27 4.82
CA VAL A 267 1.35 18.07 5.69
C VAL A 267 2.39 18.25 6.77
N TYR A 268 2.04 17.88 8.01
CA TYR A 268 2.90 17.91 9.18
C TYR A 268 2.74 16.62 9.96
N GLN A 269 3.80 15.81 10.09
CA GLN A 269 3.76 14.53 10.78
C GLN A 269 4.91 14.34 11.78
N THR A 270 4.60 13.63 12.86
CA THR A 270 5.50 13.42 14.01
C THR A 270 5.36 12.01 14.57
N ILE A 271 6.49 11.48 15.04
CA ILE A 271 6.56 10.23 15.80
C ILE A 271 6.72 10.55 17.28
N TRP A 272 5.99 9.84 18.12
CA TRP A 272 5.94 10.02 19.56
C TRP A 272 6.46 8.76 20.25
N GLU A 273 7.39 8.94 21.18
CA GLU A 273 8.04 7.85 21.89
C GLU A 273 7.04 7.12 22.82
N GLY A 274 6.77 5.84 22.52
CA GLY A 274 5.92 4.95 23.33
C GLY A 274 6.66 4.17 24.42
N GLY A 275 7.92 4.51 24.68
CA GLY A 275 8.81 3.83 25.62
C GLY A 275 10.05 3.25 24.97
N ASP A 276 10.84 2.54 25.78
CA ASP A 276 12.14 1.98 25.42
C ASP A 276 12.14 0.45 25.52
N SER A 277 13.35 -0.13 25.51
CA SER A 277 13.58 -1.58 25.53
C SER A 277 13.18 -2.26 26.82
N LEU A 278 13.06 -1.48 27.90
CA LEU A 278 12.85 -1.97 29.25
C LEU A 278 11.49 -1.54 29.80
N ARG A 279 10.96 -0.39 29.38
CA ARG A 279 9.74 0.20 29.94
C ARG A 279 8.83 0.78 28.86
N GLU A 280 7.57 0.33 28.85
CA GLU A 280 6.50 1.06 28.17
C GLU A 280 6.25 2.38 28.88
N ARG A 281 5.99 3.42 28.09
CA ARG A 281 5.64 4.74 28.62
C ARG A 281 4.41 5.25 27.92
N SER A 282 3.53 5.85 28.70
CA SER A 282 2.40 6.59 28.16
C SER A 282 2.88 7.72 27.25
N LEU A 283 2.17 7.92 26.15
CA LEU A 283 2.40 9.05 25.27
C LEU A 283 2.10 10.36 26.03
N SER A 284 2.78 11.43 25.64
CA SER A 284 2.48 12.77 26.16
C SER A 284 1.01 13.12 25.88
N PRO A 285 0.28 13.76 26.82
CA PRO A 285 -1.11 14.18 26.59
C PRO A 285 -1.30 15.04 25.33
N TRP A 286 -0.27 15.82 24.97
CA TRP A 286 -0.23 16.63 23.75
C TRP A 286 -0.39 15.82 22.47
N PHE A 287 -0.13 14.50 22.50
CA PHE A 287 -0.35 13.59 21.38
C PHE A 287 -1.79 13.66 20.87
N TRP A 288 -2.78 13.83 21.75
CA TRP A 288 -4.19 13.84 21.38
C TRP A 288 -4.66 15.19 20.83
N SER A 289 -3.84 16.23 20.91
CA SER A 289 -4.17 17.52 20.30
C SER A 289 -4.29 17.37 18.78
N PRO A 290 -5.38 17.84 18.18
CA PRO A 290 -5.54 17.85 16.72
C PRO A 290 -4.80 19.02 16.08
N ILE A 291 -3.90 19.72 16.79
CA ILE A 291 -3.21 20.92 16.31
C ILE A 291 -1.76 20.59 15.96
N ALA A 292 -1.34 20.94 14.75
CA ALA A 292 0.05 20.77 14.30
C ALA A 292 1.04 21.60 15.14
N GLY A 293 2.23 21.05 15.41
CA GLY A 293 3.28 21.73 16.14
C GLY A 293 3.17 21.67 17.68
N PHE A 294 2.11 21.07 18.23
CA PHE A 294 1.96 20.91 19.69
C PHE A 294 2.92 19.85 20.27
N ASP A 295 3.51 19.01 19.42
CA ASP A 295 4.63 18.12 19.75
C ASP A 295 5.82 18.85 20.36
N ARG A 296 6.02 20.14 20.07
CA ARG A 296 7.07 20.97 20.71
C ARG A 296 6.98 21.02 22.24
N PHE A 297 5.77 20.84 22.80
CA PHE A 297 5.56 20.82 24.25
C PHE A 297 5.93 19.47 24.90
N ALA A 298 6.16 18.43 24.09
CA ALA A 298 6.50 17.09 24.56
C ALA A 298 8.02 16.84 24.72
N LYS A 299 8.87 17.88 24.54
CA LYS A 299 10.34 17.84 24.70
C LYS A 299 10.98 16.70 23.87
N ASN A 300 12.08 16.09 24.35
CA ASN A 300 12.87 15.05 23.66
C ASN A 300 12.16 13.69 23.46
N ARG A 301 10.83 13.65 23.55
CA ARG A 301 10.01 12.43 23.41
C ARG A 301 9.24 12.40 22.09
N VAL A 302 9.60 13.26 21.16
CA VAL A 302 9.05 13.34 19.81
C VAL A 302 10.18 13.41 18.78
N SER A 303 9.93 12.91 17.58
CA SER A 303 10.85 13.03 16.47
C SER A 303 10.97 14.49 16.02
N LEU A 304 12.05 14.82 15.33
CA LEU A 304 12.00 15.98 14.43
C LEU A 304 10.80 15.81 13.48
N PRO A 305 9.93 16.83 13.36
CA PRO A 305 8.73 16.73 12.53
C PRO A 305 9.12 16.64 11.06
N GLN A 306 8.39 15.83 10.31
CA GLN A 306 8.39 15.94 8.85
C GLN A 306 7.27 16.88 8.43
N TRP A 307 7.61 17.90 7.67
CA TRP A 307 6.64 18.86 7.15
C TRP A 307 6.93 19.16 5.69
N GLY A 308 5.89 19.40 4.92
CA GLY A 308 6.02 19.51 3.48
C GLY A 308 4.77 19.96 2.77
N LEU A 309 4.94 20.15 1.47
CA LEU A 309 3.90 20.52 0.54
C LEU A 309 3.55 19.31 -0.31
N VAL A 310 2.27 19.12 -0.56
CA VAL A 310 1.73 18.12 -1.49
C VAL A 310 0.80 18.85 -2.44
N GLY A 311 0.76 18.47 -3.71
CA GLY A 311 -0.19 19.08 -4.62
C GLY A 311 -0.30 18.41 -5.97
N HIS A 312 -1.35 18.79 -6.68
CA HIS A 312 -1.52 18.46 -8.08
C HIS A 312 -2.16 19.62 -8.84
N TYR A 313 -1.85 19.66 -10.12
CA TYR A 313 -2.37 20.61 -11.09
C TYR A 313 -2.83 19.87 -12.34
N LYS A 314 -4.09 20.11 -12.71
CA LYS A 314 -4.79 19.49 -13.83
C LYS A 314 -5.07 20.56 -14.89
N PRO A 315 -4.09 20.90 -15.75
CA PRO A 315 -4.28 21.94 -16.77
C PRO A 315 -5.36 21.57 -17.78
N ILE A 316 -5.45 20.28 -18.13
CA ILE A 316 -6.46 19.70 -19.01
C ILE A 316 -7.00 18.41 -18.40
N SER A 317 -8.14 17.93 -18.88
CA SER A 317 -8.83 16.78 -18.28
C SER A 317 -8.06 15.46 -18.30
N ASN A 318 -7.05 15.32 -19.16
CA ASN A 318 -6.28 14.08 -19.38
C ASN A 318 -4.89 14.10 -18.73
N ILE A 319 -4.43 15.26 -18.24
CA ILE A 319 -3.07 15.43 -17.70
C ILE A 319 -3.15 15.95 -16.28
N VAL A 320 -2.44 15.29 -15.38
CA VAL A 320 -2.22 15.73 -14.01
C VAL A 320 -0.74 15.79 -13.73
N PHE A 321 -0.24 16.97 -13.40
CA PHE A 321 1.05 17.12 -12.74
C PHE A 321 0.85 17.00 -11.25
N TYR A 322 1.70 16.25 -10.58
CA TYR A 322 1.64 16.10 -9.13
C TYR A 322 3.04 16.19 -8.54
N GLY A 323 3.10 16.56 -7.27
CA GLY A 323 4.36 16.55 -6.56
C GLY A 323 4.19 16.66 -5.06
N GLU A 324 5.26 16.32 -4.37
CA GLU A 324 5.39 16.46 -2.93
C GLU A 324 6.83 16.80 -2.58
N ALA A 325 7.02 17.64 -1.57
CA ALA A 325 8.34 18.05 -1.11
C ALA A 325 8.31 18.20 0.41
N PHE A 326 9.24 17.53 1.09
CA PHE A 326 9.28 17.43 2.54
C PHE A 326 10.68 17.70 3.09
N PHE A 327 10.69 18.21 4.31
CA PHE A 327 11.87 18.31 5.18
C PHE A 327 11.59 17.62 6.51
N ARG A 328 12.65 17.11 7.16
CA ARG A 328 12.64 16.70 8.56
C ARG A 328 13.33 17.77 9.40
N GLY A 329 12.57 18.47 10.23
CA GLY A 329 13.04 19.66 10.93
C GLY A 329 13.52 20.73 9.94
N VAL A 330 14.75 21.19 10.11
CA VAL A 330 15.42 22.18 9.21
C VAL A 330 16.67 21.55 8.56
N GLN A 331 16.75 20.21 8.51
CA GLN A 331 17.92 19.50 8.02
C GLN A 331 17.95 19.46 6.49
N LYS A 332 18.92 20.12 5.85
CA LYS A 332 19.07 20.11 4.38
C LYS A 332 19.25 18.70 3.81
N THR A 333 19.97 17.84 4.52
CA THR A 333 20.21 16.43 4.13
C THR A 333 18.96 15.55 4.18
N SER A 334 17.88 16.02 4.80
CA SER A 334 16.59 15.32 4.85
C SER A 334 15.64 15.68 3.70
N MET A 335 15.99 16.70 2.90
CA MET A 335 15.14 17.17 1.82
C MET A 335 14.79 16.02 0.88
N SER A 336 13.49 15.76 0.74
CA SER A 336 12.96 14.69 -0.07
C SER A 336 11.84 15.25 -0.94
N TYR A 337 11.78 14.85 -2.19
CA TYR A 337 10.75 15.33 -3.10
C TYR A 337 10.41 14.30 -4.16
N GLN A 338 9.18 14.39 -4.65
CA GLN A 338 8.68 13.64 -5.77
C GLN A 338 7.97 14.60 -6.71
N ALA A 339 8.19 14.39 -8.00
CA ALA A 339 7.49 15.09 -9.06
C ALA A 339 7.07 14.06 -10.10
N GLY A 340 5.87 14.21 -10.64
CA GLY A 340 5.42 13.30 -11.68
C GLY A 340 4.29 13.87 -12.52
N VAL A 341 4.04 13.15 -13.60
CA VAL A 341 2.98 13.45 -14.55
C VAL A 341 2.19 12.17 -14.79
N ASN A 342 0.87 12.30 -14.69
CA ASN A 342 -0.06 11.29 -15.12
C ASN A 342 -0.79 11.77 -16.37
N TYR A 343 -0.80 10.92 -17.39
CA TYR A 343 -1.66 11.04 -18.55
C TYR A 343 -2.65 9.88 -18.55
N ALA A 344 -3.92 10.16 -18.77
CA ALA A 344 -4.91 9.13 -18.98
C ALA A 344 -5.90 9.56 -20.06
N SER A 345 -6.10 8.67 -21.03
CA SER A 345 -6.84 8.99 -22.24
C SER A 345 -8.35 9.03 -21.97
N ASN A 346 -9.00 10.12 -22.38
CA ASN A 346 -10.46 10.25 -22.33
C ASN A 346 -11.14 9.67 -23.59
N LEU A 347 -10.63 8.56 -24.10
CA LEU A 347 -11.23 7.88 -25.24
C LEU A 347 -12.49 7.15 -24.76
N LYS A 348 -13.66 7.70 -25.11
CA LYS A 348 -14.95 7.00 -24.97
C LYS A 348 -14.95 5.82 -25.95
N GLY A 349 -14.46 4.66 -25.53
CA GLY A 349 -14.33 3.53 -26.44
C GLY A 349 -13.78 2.26 -25.79
N LEU A 350 -13.43 1.31 -26.66
CA LEU A 350 -12.90 0.00 -26.26
C LEU A 350 -11.44 0.06 -25.81
N PHE A 351 -10.76 1.20 -26.03
CA PHE A 351 -9.35 1.40 -25.76
C PHE A 351 -9.15 2.48 -24.69
N ALA A 352 -8.36 2.17 -23.67
CA ALA A 352 -7.92 3.10 -22.63
C ALA A 352 -6.41 3.01 -22.46
N PHE A 353 -5.78 4.16 -22.24
CA PHE A 353 -4.34 4.27 -22.09
C PHE A 353 -4.01 5.20 -20.94
N ASN A 354 -3.25 4.69 -19.98
CA ASN A 354 -2.80 5.42 -18.81
C ASN A 354 -1.27 5.33 -18.73
N VAL A 355 -0.60 6.46 -18.55
CA VAL A 355 0.83 6.54 -18.32
C VAL A 355 1.07 7.39 -17.09
N ASN A 356 2.01 6.98 -16.27
CA ASN A 356 2.45 7.77 -15.14
C ASN A 356 3.96 7.67 -15.02
N LEU A 357 4.60 8.84 -15.01
CA LEU A 357 6.03 9.00 -14.80
C LEU A 357 6.24 9.74 -13.48
N ALA A 358 7.09 9.21 -12.61
CA ALA A 358 7.52 9.85 -11.37
C ALA A 358 9.04 9.85 -11.25
N PHE A 359 9.56 10.96 -10.76
CA PHE A 359 10.90 11.06 -10.18
C PHE A 359 10.76 11.21 -8.67
N VAL A 360 11.51 10.43 -7.90
CA VAL A 360 11.51 10.46 -6.44
C VAL A 360 12.95 10.60 -5.95
N ARG A 361 13.16 11.46 -4.96
CA ARG A 361 14.42 11.57 -4.23
C ARG A 361 14.15 11.59 -2.74
N VAL A 362 14.86 10.74 -2.00
CA VAL A 362 14.84 10.68 -0.55
C VAL A 362 16.17 11.17 0.01
N GLY A 363 16.12 12.10 0.95
CA GLY A 363 17.28 12.57 1.70
C GLY A 363 17.94 11.45 2.53
N SER A 364 19.19 11.65 2.94
CA SER A 364 19.99 10.62 3.62
C SER A 364 19.58 10.35 5.09
N CYS A 365 18.71 11.17 5.65
CA CYS A 365 18.22 11.04 7.03
C CYS A 365 16.72 11.32 7.17
N PHE A 366 15.97 11.27 6.07
CA PHE A 366 14.57 11.65 6.03
C PHE A 366 13.71 10.81 6.98
N TYR A 367 13.85 9.48 6.96
CA TYR A 367 13.03 8.59 7.79
C TYR A 367 13.50 8.45 9.24
N GLY A 368 14.60 9.08 9.64
CA GLY A 368 15.18 8.79 10.95
C GLY A 368 16.48 8.01 10.89
N ASP A 369 17.13 7.98 12.05
CA ASP A 369 18.38 7.28 12.32
C ASP A 369 18.30 6.49 13.65
N ASN A 370 17.19 6.60 14.38
CA ASN A 370 16.92 5.91 15.64
C ASN A 370 15.54 5.26 15.58
N TYR A 371 15.47 3.97 15.90
CA TYR A 371 14.25 3.17 15.82
C TYR A 371 13.11 3.71 16.71
N SER A 372 13.40 4.37 17.83
CA SER A 372 12.36 4.87 18.74
C SER A 372 11.58 6.08 18.20
N LEU A 373 12.18 6.81 17.25
CA LEU A 373 11.64 8.06 16.69
C LEU A 373 11.75 8.12 15.15
N SER A 374 11.99 6.98 14.51
CA SER A 374 12.00 6.85 13.05
C SER A 374 10.58 6.75 12.48
N PHE A 375 10.42 7.30 11.29
CA PHE A 375 9.25 7.17 10.41
C PHE A 375 9.28 5.80 9.74
N THR A 376 9.16 4.77 10.57
CA THR A 376 9.11 3.36 10.17
C THR A 376 7.96 2.66 10.89
N THR A 377 7.40 1.64 10.24
CA THR A 377 6.49 0.67 10.84
C THR A 377 6.72 -0.69 10.20
N ASN A 378 6.55 -1.76 10.97
CA ASN A 378 6.86 -3.12 10.54
C ASN A 378 8.30 -3.26 9.98
N ASN A 379 9.26 -2.50 10.50
CA ASN A 379 10.63 -2.39 9.98
C ASN A 379 10.76 -1.82 8.57
N LEU A 380 9.68 -1.28 7.98
CA LEU A 380 9.71 -0.61 6.68
C LEU A 380 9.61 0.91 6.87
N PRO A 381 10.30 1.73 6.07
CA PRO A 381 10.07 3.17 6.04
C PRO A 381 8.64 3.49 5.66
N LEU A 382 8.05 4.57 6.18
CA LEU A 382 6.66 4.92 5.88
C LEU A 382 6.43 5.29 4.40
N GLY A 383 7.46 5.68 3.64
CA GLY A 383 7.32 6.12 2.25
C GLY A 383 7.99 5.22 1.22
N SER A 384 9.26 5.51 0.92
CA SER A 384 10.07 4.72 0.00
C SER A 384 10.52 3.42 0.66
N LEU A 385 10.30 2.28 -0.02
CA LEU A 385 10.71 0.96 0.46
C LEU A 385 12.23 0.81 0.55
N ILE A 386 12.98 1.51 -0.32
CA ILE A 386 14.45 1.47 -0.35
C ILE A 386 15.04 2.29 0.81
N GLY A 387 14.28 3.27 1.31
CA GLY A 387 14.64 4.08 2.47
C GLY A 387 15.35 5.39 2.15
N ASN A 388 16.26 5.80 3.02
CA ASN A 388 17.03 7.03 2.93
C ASN A 388 18.05 6.95 1.76
N GLY A 389 18.41 8.11 1.21
CA GLY A 389 19.49 8.21 0.22
C GLY A 389 19.16 7.60 -1.15
N THR A 390 17.88 7.42 -1.48
CA THR A 390 17.43 6.83 -2.75
C THR A 390 17.06 7.89 -3.77
N GLN A 391 17.38 7.65 -5.03
CA GLN A 391 16.77 8.32 -6.18
C GLN A 391 16.12 7.29 -7.08
N GLU A 392 14.92 7.57 -7.57
CA GLU A 392 14.11 6.61 -8.31
C GLU A 392 13.38 7.29 -9.46
N ILE A 393 13.35 6.63 -10.62
CA ILE A 393 12.49 6.94 -11.76
C ILE A 393 11.51 5.78 -11.91
N LEU A 394 10.22 6.09 -11.90
CA LEU A 394 9.13 5.15 -12.04
C LEU A 394 8.31 5.48 -13.28
N LEU A 395 8.14 4.51 -14.16
CA LEU A 395 7.21 4.57 -15.29
C LEU A 395 6.18 3.45 -15.14
N SER A 396 4.91 3.81 -15.01
CA SER A 396 3.80 2.87 -15.01
C SER A 396 2.90 3.16 -16.20
N THR A 397 2.71 2.16 -17.06
CA THR A 397 1.89 2.24 -18.26
C THR A 397 0.85 1.14 -18.25
N LYS A 398 -0.41 1.50 -18.46
CA LYS A 398 -1.51 0.54 -18.60
C LYS A 398 -2.26 0.80 -19.90
N LEU A 399 -2.24 -0.19 -20.78
CA LEU A 399 -3.00 -0.26 -22.02
C LEU A 399 -4.15 -1.23 -21.80
N THR A 400 -5.38 -0.84 -22.13
CA THR A 400 -6.56 -1.71 -22.02
C THR A 400 -7.30 -1.69 -23.34
N TYR A 401 -7.61 -2.88 -23.87
CA TYR A 401 -8.47 -3.06 -25.02
C TYR A 401 -9.56 -4.09 -24.69
N ARG A 402 -10.81 -3.64 -24.50
CA ARG A 402 -11.93 -4.45 -24.04
C ARG A 402 -11.62 -5.17 -22.72
N ARG A 403 -11.41 -6.49 -22.78
CA ARG A 403 -11.07 -7.36 -21.64
C ARG A 403 -9.57 -7.65 -21.56
N LEU A 404 -8.80 -7.28 -22.58
CA LEU A 404 -7.36 -7.44 -22.59
C LEU A 404 -6.69 -6.22 -21.97
N TYR A 405 -5.61 -6.44 -21.25
CA TYR A 405 -4.76 -5.37 -20.77
C TYR A 405 -3.28 -5.76 -20.86
N LEU A 406 -2.46 -4.72 -20.97
CA LEU A 406 -1.01 -4.77 -20.77
C LEU A 406 -0.67 -3.74 -19.70
N ASP A 407 -0.14 -4.18 -18.57
CA ASP A 407 0.34 -3.34 -17.47
C ASP A 407 1.86 -3.48 -17.40
N VAL A 408 2.58 -2.37 -17.55
CA VAL A 408 4.04 -2.30 -17.55
C VAL A 408 4.48 -1.37 -16.44
N LEU A 409 5.42 -1.83 -15.62
CA LEU A 409 6.10 -1.04 -14.61
C LEU A 409 7.60 -1.11 -14.87
N MET A 410 8.22 0.05 -15.01
CA MET A 410 9.67 0.19 -15.05
C MET A 410 10.10 1.04 -13.87
N GLN A 411 11.14 0.59 -13.20
CA GLN A 411 11.79 1.29 -12.13
C GLN A 411 13.29 1.29 -12.40
N TYR A 412 13.88 2.47 -12.29
CA TYR A 412 15.32 2.62 -12.16
C TYR A 412 15.58 3.30 -10.83
N TYR A 413 16.47 2.77 -10.01
CA TYR A 413 16.88 3.46 -8.80
C TYR A 413 18.38 3.42 -8.57
N THR A 414 18.86 4.47 -7.92
CA THR A 414 20.18 4.51 -7.31
C THR A 414 20.06 4.73 -5.81
N SER A 415 20.95 4.10 -5.06
CA SER A 415 21.00 4.20 -3.60
C SER A 415 22.40 4.60 -3.16
N TYR A 416 22.49 5.70 -2.41
CA TYR A 416 23.75 6.15 -1.83
C TYR A 416 23.88 5.65 -0.38
N PRO A 417 25.12 5.43 0.12
CA PRO A 417 25.35 5.06 1.50
C PRO A 417 24.67 6.02 2.47
N SER A 418 23.66 5.52 3.16
CA SER A 418 22.89 6.30 4.13
C SER A 418 22.39 5.40 5.24
N LYS A 419 22.08 6.00 6.39
CA LYS A 419 21.64 5.24 7.56
C LYS A 419 20.17 4.85 7.37
N ASN A 420 19.95 3.61 6.96
CA ASN A 420 18.63 2.99 6.96
C ASN A 420 18.38 2.31 8.31
N VAL A 421 17.34 2.73 9.02
CA VAL A 421 17.00 2.18 10.33
C VAL A 421 16.32 0.83 10.11
N LEU A 422 16.71 -0.18 10.90
CA LEU A 422 16.07 -1.51 10.95
C LEU A 422 16.30 -2.43 9.74
N PHE A 423 17.25 -2.08 8.88
CA PHE A 423 17.76 -3.02 7.90
C PHE A 423 18.74 -3.98 8.58
N ARG A 424 18.82 -5.23 8.10
CA ARG A 424 19.93 -6.14 8.49
C ARG A 424 21.25 -5.41 8.32
N PRO A 425 22.17 -5.44 9.31
CA PRO A 425 23.50 -4.85 9.15
C PRO A 425 24.27 -5.39 7.93
N THR A 426 24.00 -6.64 7.55
CA THR A 426 24.58 -7.30 6.37
C THR A 426 23.84 -6.98 5.06
N TYR A 427 22.69 -6.31 5.11
CA TYR A 427 21.96 -5.92 3.92
C TYR A 427 22.49 -4.59 3.41
N THR A 428 23.26 -4.67 2.34
CA THR A 428 23.62 -3.53 1.52
C THR A 428 22.62 -3.45 0.38
N ALA A 429 21.81 -2.39 0.36
CA ALA A 429 20.99 -2.10 -0.80
C ALA A 429 21.90 -1.96 -2.03
N GLU A 430 21.45 -2.44 -3.17
CA GLU A 430 22.18 -2.31 -4.43
C GLU A 430 22.30 -0.83 -4.80
N GLU A 431 23.48 -0.43 -5.26
CA GLU A 431 23.77 0.95 -5.61
C GLU A 431 22.97 1.42 -6.82
N GLU A 432 22.71 0.51 -7.75
CA GLU A 432 21.98 0.77 -8.99
C GLU A 432 21.15 -0.46 -9.37
N VAL A 433 19.88 -0.24 -9.71
CA VAL A 433 18.95 -1.31 -10.10
C VAL A 433 18.05 -0.85 -11.24
N ILE A 434 17.90 -1.73 -12.22
CA ILE A 434 16.90 -1.67 -13.27
C ILE A 434 15.90 -2.80 -13.03
N HIS A 435 14.63 -2.45 -12.87
CA HIS A 435 13.54 -3.41 -12.66
C HIS A 435 12.42 -3.13 -13.65
N THR A 436 12.00 -4.13 -14.41
CA THR A 436 10.91 -4.04 -15.39
C THR A 436 9.97 -5.22 -15.24
N MET A 437 8.70 -4.93 -15.05
CA MET A 437 7.62 -5.91 -14.98
C MET A 437 6.62 -5.63 -16.09
N GLY A 438 6.28 -6.64 -16.88
CA GLY A 438 5.24 -6.59 -17.90
C GLY A 438 4.20 -7.69 -17.67
N GLU A 439 2.96 -7.29 -17.41
CA GLU A 439 1.81 -8.18 -17.22
C GLU A 439 0.84 -8.04 -18.39
N PHE A 440 0.65 -9.10 -19.15
CA PHE A 440 -0.43 -9.22 -20.12
C PHE A 440 -1.56 -10.03 -19.52
N GLY A 441 -2.79 -9.52 -19.54
CA GLY A 441 -3.91 -10.20 -18.92
C GLY A 441 -5.23 -10.08 -19.65
N PHE A 442 -6.13 -10.99 -19.31
CA PHE A 442 -7.49 -11.08 -19.80
C PHE A 442 -8.47 -11.11 -18.62
N LEU A 443 -9.39 -10.16 -18.60
CA LEU A 443 -10.49 -10.08 -17.64
C LEU A 443 -11.55 -11.14 -17.95
N VAL A 444 -11.47 -12.25 -17.24
CA VAL A 444 -12.39 -13.40 -17.38
C VAL A 444 -13.77 -13.01 -16.87
N ASN A 445 -13.84 -12.45 -15.66
CA ASN A 445 -15.08 -12.09 -15.00
C ASN A 445 -15.02 -10.63 -14.48
N PRO A 446 -15.76 -9.69 -15.08
CA PRO A 446 -15.78 -8.29 -14.66
C PRO A 446 -16.41 -8.06 -13.28
N ILE A 447 -17.34 -8.90 -12.84
CA ILE A 447 -18.02 -8.76 -11.55
C ILE A 447 -17.03 -9.02 -10.42
N THR A 448 -16.31 -10.13 -10.52
CA THR A 448 -15.37 -10.58 -9.49
C THR A 448 -13.96 -10.04 -9.73
N GLN A 449 -13.79 -9.29 -10.83
CA GLN A 449 -12.51 -8.78 -11.30
C GLN A 449 -11.48 -9.90 -11.49
N CYS A 450 -11.93 -11.10 -11.87
CA CYS A 450 -11.04 -12.22 -12.08
C CYS A 450 -10.28 -12.05 -13.40
N THR A 451 -8.95 -12.05 -13.33
CA THR A 451 -8.07 -11.95 -14.49
C THR A 451 -7.18 -13.19 -14.59
N LEU A 452 -7.02 -13.69 -15.82
CA LEU A 452 -5.93 -14.59 -16.18
C LEU A 452 -4.78 -13.72 -16.69
N PHE A 453 -3.54 -14.01 -16.32
CA PHE A 453 -2.40 -13.19 -16.74
C PHE A 453 -1.15 -14.01 -17.00
N ALA A 454 -0.28 -13.44 -17.83
CA ALA A 454 1.10 -13.80 -18.01
C ALA A 454 1.97 -12.62 -17.56
N LEU A 455 3.01 -12.88 -16.79
CA LEU A 455 3.91 -11.87 -16.24
C LEU A 455 5.35 -12.22 -16.62
N CYS A 456 6.06 -11.21 -17.12
CA CYS A 456 7.50 -11.19 -17.30
C CYS A 456 8.08 -10.19 -16.29
N ASP A 457 9.01 -10.62 -15.45
CA ASP A 457 9.68 -9.80 -14.43
C ASP A 457 11.19 -9.90 -14.63
N PHE A 458 11.80 -8.78 -15.03
CA PHE A 458 13.22 -8.64 -15.27
C PHE A 458 13.83 -7.67 -14.27
N ARG A 459 14.86 -8.09 -13.54
CA ARG A 459 15.61 -7.26 -12.61
C ARG A 459 17.11 -7.44 -12.82
N GLN A 460 17.84 -6.34 -12.85
CA GLN A 460 19.30 -6.32 -12.88
C GLN A 460 19.80 -5.32 -11.84
N GLY A 461 20.69 -5.79 -11.00
CA GLY A 461 21.34 -5.00 -9.95
C GLY A 461 22.84 -4.84 -10.20
N SER A 462 23.46 -3.86 -9.53
CA SER A 462 24.91 -3.66 -9.63
C SER A 462 25.72 -4.82 -9.05
N SER A 463 25.20 -5.51 -8.03
CA SER A 463 25.89 -6.63 -7.36
C SER A 463 25.14 -7.96 -7.41
N SER A 464 23.85 -7.97 -7.76
CA SER A 464 23.07 -9.21 -7.93
C SER A 464 23.13 -9.75 -9.34
N LEU A 465 23.02 -11.08 -9.47
CA LEU A 465 22.77 -11.72 -10.76
C LEU A 465 21.47 -11.20 -11.39
N GLN A 466 21.48 -11.08 -12.72
CA GLN A 466 20.29 -10.80 -13.51
C GLN A 466 19.20 -11.83 -13.21
N THR A 467 18.01 -11.36 -12.86
CA THR A 467 16.84 -12.18 -12.59
C THR A 467 15.82 -11.98 -13.72
N LEU A 468 15.37 -13.07 -14.35
CA LEU A 468 14.27 -13.05 -15.30
C LEU A 468 13.25 -14.12 -14.92
N ILE A 469 12.01 -13.74 -14.66
CA ILE A 469 10.92 -14.66 -14.32
C ILE A 469 9.82 -14.57 -15.35
N PHE A 470 9.39 -15.73 -15.83
CA PHE A 470 8.15 -15.88 -16.56
C PHE A 470 7.15 -16.63 -15.69
N SER A 471 5.95 -16.08 -15.55
CA SER A 471 4.89 -16.71 -14.77
C SER A 471 3.53 -16.58 -15.41
N LEU A 472 2.66 -17.53 -15.11
CA LEU A 472 1.26 -17.56 -15.50
C LEU A 472 0.42 -17.64 -14.22
N GLY A 473 -0.73 -16.96 -14.23
CA GLY A 473 -1.55 -16.91 -13.03
C GLY A 473 -2.99 -16.47 -13.26
N ILE A 474 -3.75 -16.55 -12.18
CA ILE A 474 -5.12 -16.09 -12.07
C ILE A 474 -5.29 -15.33 -10.75
N LYS A 475 -5.93 -14.17 -10.79
CA LYS A 475 -6.13 -13.34 -9.59
C LYS A 475 -7.43 -12.55 -9.66
N THR A 476 -7.89 -12.09 -8.51
CA THR A 476 -8.84 -10.98 -8.42
C THR A 476 -8.07 -9.66 -8.58
N ALA A 477 -8.50 -8.73 -9.45
CA ALA A 477 -7.79 -7.50 -9.83
C ALA A 477 -7.65 -6.45 -8.71
N ILE A 478 -7.90 -6.85 -7.47
CA ILE A 478 -7.60 -6.11 -6.24
C ILE A 478 -6.09 -6.14 -5.95
N PHE A 479 -5.36 -7.15 -6.47
CA PHE A 479 -3.92 -7.28 -6.28
C PHE A 479 -3.15 -6.88 -7.55
N PRO A 480 -2.69 -5.61 -7.65
CA PRO A 480 -1.71 -5.27 -8.66
C PRO A 480 -0.40 -6.02 -8.37
N ASN A 481 0.21 -6.64 -9.39
CA ASN A 481 1.55 -7.21 -9.27
C ASN A 481 2.57 -6.08 -9.42
N ARG A 482 2.60 -5.15 -8.46
CA ARG A 482 3.45 -3.95 -8.48
C ARG A 482 4.31 -3.88 -7.23
N HIS A 483 4.95 -5.00 -6.89
CA HIS A 483 5.90 -5.02 -5.80
C HIS A 483 7.27 -4.68 -6.34
N VAL A 484 7.73 -3.50 -5.95
CA VAL A 484 9.02 -2.94 -6.34
C VAL A 484 9.93 -3.06 -5.13
N TYR A 485 10.97 -3.89 -5.25
CA TYR A 485 11.88 -4.29 -4.16
C TYR A 485 13.31 -3.80 -4.36
#